data_AF-A0A126NK93-F1
#
_entry.id   AF-A0A126NK93-F1
#
_cell.length_a   1.000
_cell.length_b   1.000
_cell.length_c   1.000
_cell.angle_alpha   90.00
_cell.angle_beta   90.00
_cell.angle_gamma   90.00
#
_symmetry.space_group_name_H-M   'P 1'
#
loop_
_entity.id
_entity.type
_entity.pdbx_description
1 polymer ?
#
loop_
_entity_poly.entity_id
_entity_poly.type
_entity_poly.pdbx_seq_one_letter_code
_entity_poly.pdbx_strand_id
1 'polypeptide(L)'
;MSQEDHYEVLGVRPEAPLWEIELAYKGRRSQYHPDRYAAGDEASVAWATAKMQAVNKAYAVLKDPDQRERFDRTQASARPADPGPRTERAKAAEPPPLRSLREALEGLEFSNEPFERVFVAPHIPRKKLLGALDSYGERLRAQDVVVLIDDTVFGGAREGVLITETQIRCKAKFEQAEIRLLGCLTEITAHGAHIRIQGEPFISLSIPNPDDLRRLFRAVSHYLQETN
;
A
#
# COMPACT_ATOMS: atom_id res chain seq x y z
N MET A 1 -2.66 9.28 -27.78
CA MET A 1 -3.71 8.24 -27.57
C MET A 1 -3.13 7.25 -26.59
N SER A 2 -3.72 7.12 -25.41
CA SER A 2 -3.22 6.29 -24.32
C SER A 2 -3.27 4.81 -24.74
N GLN A 3 -2.12 4.23 -25.11
CA GLN A 3 -1.97 2.78 -25.09
C GLN A 3 -2.18 2.34 -23.65
N GLU A 4 -3.32 1.72 -23.36
CA GLU A 4 -3.60 1.15 -22.05
C GLU A 4 -2.50 0.13 -21.72
N ASP A 5 -1.83 0.32 -20.59
CA ASP A 5 -0.82 -0.61 -20.14
C ASP A 5 -1.48 -1.95 -19.80
N HIS A 6 -1.21 -2.97 -20.62
CA HIS A 6 -1.78 -4.30 -20.44
C HIS A 6 -1.43 -4.91 -19.08
N TYR A 7 -0.27 -4.54 -18.50
CA TYR A 7 0.14 -4.95 -17.18
C TYR A 7 -0.76 -4.32 -16.10
N GLU A 8 -1.08 -3.04 -16.23
CA GLU A 8 -2.02 -2.34 -15.31
C GLU A 8 -3.44 -2.88 -15.43
N VAL A 9 -3.91 -3.16 -16.65
CA VAL A 9 -5.25 -3.71 -16.90
C VAL A 9 -5.43 -5.08 -16.22
N LEU A 10 -4.42 -5.96 -16.29
CA LEU A 10 -4.44 -7.22 -15.56
C LEU A 10 -4.11 -7.03 -14.07
N GLY A 11 -3.42 -5.95 -13.71
CA GLY A 11 -2.96 -5.66 -12.35
C GLY A 11 -1.71 -6.47 -11.98
N VAL A 12 -0.85 -6.75 -12.95
CA VAL A 12 0.40 -7.51 -12.80
C VAL A 12 1.59 -6.65 -13.19
N ARG A 13 2.81 -7.04 -12.80
CA ARG A 13 4.04 -6.32 -13.18
C ARG A 13 4.55 -6.74 -14.57
N PRO A 14 5.38 -5.92 -15.24
CA PRO A 14 6.02 -6.28 -16.50
C PRO A 14 6.86 -7.55 -16.46
N GLU A 15 7.38 -7.95 -15.29
CA GLU A 15 8.16 -9.16 -15.08
C GLU A 15 7.32 -10.34 -14.57
N ALA A 16 5.98 -10.23 -14.58
CA ALA A 16 5.11 -11.27 -14.08
C ALA A 16 5.29 -12.57 -14.90
N PRO A 17 5.54 -13.72 -14.25
CA PRO A 17 5.58 -15.00 -14.93
C PRO A 17 4.19 -15.35 -15.49
N LEU A 18 4.14 -16.18 -16.55
CA LEU A 18 2.89 -16.50 -17.24
C LEU A 18 1.78 -17.00 -16.31
N TRP A 19 2.11 -17.83 -15.32
CA TRP A 19 1.12 -18.33 -14.35
C TRP A 19 0.47 -17.22 -13.52
N GLU A 20 1.19 -16.14 -13.23
CA GLU A 20 0.67 -14.96 -12.49
C GLU A 20 -0.27 -14.15 -13.40
N ILE A 21 0.05 -14.04 -14.69
CA ILE A 21 -0.78 -13.40 -15.72
C ILE A 21 -2.08 -14.19 -15.93
N GLU A 22 -2.01 -15.53 -15.99
CA GLU A 22 -3.19 -16.40 -16.09
C GLU A 22 -4.08 -16.32 -14.85
N LEU A 23 -3.48 -16.25 -13.66
CA LEU A 23 -4.21 -16.11 -12.41
C LEU A 23 -4.93 -14.75 -12.34
N ALA A 24 -4.24 -13.67 -12.71
CA ALA A 24 -4.82 -12.34 -12.80
C ALA A 24 -5.97 -12.27 -13.81
N TYR A 25 -5.79 -12.89 -14.99
CA TYR A 25 -6.84 -12.98 -16.00
C TYR A 25 -8.10 -13.69 -15.46
N LYS A 26 -7.94 -14.84 -14.79
CA LYS A 26 -9.06 -15.58 -14.19
C LYS A 26 -9.78 -14.73 -13.14
N GLY A 27 -9.04 -14.04 -12.29
CA GLY A 27 -9.61 -13.13 -11.27
C GLY A 27 -10.39 -11.98 -11.88
N ARG A 28 -9.81 -11.28 -12.86
CA ARG A 28 -10.44 -10.15 -13.56
C ARG A 28 -11.65 -10.58 -14.40
N ARG A 29 -11.58 -11.74 -15.06
CA ARG A 29 -12.72 -12.32 -15.80
C ARG A 29 -13.87 -12.65 -14.86
N SER A 30 -13.59 -13.22 -13.69
CA SER A 30 -14.63 -13.46 -12.69
C SER A 30 -15.22 -12.14 -12.19
N GLN A 31 -14.39 -11.12 -11.97
CA GLN A 31 -14.84 -9.80 -11.50
C GLN A 31 -15.77 -9.10 -12.50
N TYR A 32 -15.40 -9.05 -13.78
CA TYR A 32 -16.08 -8.25 -14.81
C TYR A 32 -17.03 -9.05 -15.72
N HIS A 33 -17.38 -10.29 -15.35
CA HIS A 33 -18.30 -11.09 -16.18
C HIS A 33 -19.67 -10.39 -16.30
N PRO A 34 -20.18 -10.14 -17.52
CA PRO A 34 -21.42 -9.39 -17.72
C PRO A 34 -22.61 -10.03 -16.99
N ASP A 35 -22.66 -11.36 -16.88
CA ASP A 35 -23.70 -12.07 -16.11
C ASP A 35 -23.81 -11.62 -14.65
N ARG A 36 -22.71 -11.17 -14.02
CA ARG A 36 -22.74 -10.67 -12.64
C ARG A 36 -23.43 -9.31 -12.52
N TYR A 37 -23.54 -8.60 -13.63
CA TYR A 37 -24.13 -7.28 -13.73
C TYR A 37 -25.44 -7.29 -14.52
N ALA A 38 -25.89 -8.46 -15.00
CA ALA A 38 -27.07 -8.62 -15.83
C ALA A 38 -28.38 -8.22 -15.13
N ALA A 39 -28.41 -8.20 -13.79
CA ALA A 39 -29.53 -7.70 -13.00
C ALA A 39 -29.45 -6.18 -12.72
N GLY A 40 -28.37 -5.51 -13.15
CA GLY A 40 -28.15 -4.07 -12.99
C GLY A 40 -28.69 -3.25 -14.15
N ASP A 41 -28.39 -1.96 -14.15
CA ASP A 41 -28.74 -1.07 -15.26
C ASP A 41 -27.85 -1.32 -16.49
N GLU A 42 -28.32 -0.86 -17.65
CA GLU A 42 -27.60 -1.00 -18.93
C GLU A 42 -26.19 -0.39 -18.87
N ALA A 43 -26.02 0.68 -18.06
CA ALA A 43 -24.73 1.32 -17.83
C ALA A 43 -23.73 0.39 -17.09
N SER A 44 -24.18 -0.36 -16.09
CA SER A 44 -23.35 -1.33 -15.35
C SER A 44 -22.94 -2.51 -16.22
N VAL A 45 -23.84 -3.01 -17.07
CA VAL A 45 -23.55 -4.08 -18.04
C VAL A 45 -22.55 -3.58 -19.10
N ALA A 46 -22.74 -2.37 -19.63
CA ALA A 46 -21.82 -1.77 -20.58
C ALA A 46 -20.43 -1.53 -19.97
N TRP A 47 -20.36 -1.04 -18.73
CA TRP A 47 -19.11 -0.85 -18.00
C TRP A 47 -18.35 -2.18 -17.77
N ALA A 48 -19.05 -3.22 -17.31
CA ALA A 48 -18.46 -4.54 -17.09
C ALA A 48 -17.95 -5.15 -18.41
N THR A 49 -18.72 -4.98 -19.49
CA THR A 49 -18.35 -5.42 -20.83
C THR A 49 -17.08 -4.71 -21.32
N ALA A 50 -16.99 -3.38 -21.16
CA ALA A 50 -15.81 -2.62 -21.53
C ALA A 50 -14.56 -3.05 -20.72
N LYS A 51 -14.71 -3.27 -19.40
CA LYS A 51 -13.62 -3.79 -18.56
C LYS A 51 -13.20 -5.20 -18.95
N MET A 52 -14.16 -6.07 -19.26
CA MET A 52 -13.88 -7.43 -19.74
C MET A 52 -13.15 -7.41 -21.08
N GLN A 53 -13.51 -6.52 -22.01
CA GLN A 53 -12.82 -6.36 -23.28
C GLN A 53 -11.37 -5.92 -23.09
N ALA A 54 -11.11 -4.94 -22.22
CA ALA A 54 -9.76 -4.52 -21.87
C ALA A 54 -8.93 -5.67 -21.28
N VAL A 55 -9.51 -6.43 -20.33
CA VAL A 55 -8.87 -7.59 -19.70
C VAL A 55 -8.55 -8.70 -20.72
N ASN A 56 -9.46 -9.01 -21.63
CA ASN A 56 -9.24 -9.98 -22.69
C ASN A 56 -8.14 -9.53 -23.65
N LYS A 57 -8.12 -8.24 -24.02
CA LYS A 57 -7.08 -7.67 -24.89
C LYS A 57 -5.71 -7.73 -24.22
N ALA A 58 -5.61 -7.32 -22.96
CA ALA A 58 -4.38 -7.38 -22.19
C ALA A 58 -3.85 -8.82 -22.05
N TYR A 59 -4.74 -9.77 -21.73
CA TYR A 59 -4.36 -11.18 -21.65
C TYR A 59 -3.93 -11.76 -23.00
N ALA A 60 -4.59 -11.39 -24.10
CA ALA A 60 -4.22 -11.86 -25.44
C ALA A 60 -2.79 -11.46 -25.83
N VAL A 61 -2.36 -10.26 -25.43
CA VAL A 61 -1.00 -9.76 -25.68
C VAL A 61 0.01 -10.38 -24.72
N LEU A 62 -0.31 -10.46 -23.42
CA LEU A 62 0.66 -10.85 -22.39
C LEU A 62 0.83 -12.37 -22.22
N LYS A 63 -0.13 -13.20 -22.66
CA LYS A 63 -0.02 -14.66 -22.58
C LYS A 63 0.95 -15.25 -23.61
N ASP A 64 1.14 -14.55 -24.72
CA ASP A 64 1.97 -14.99 -25.84
C ASP A 64 3.34 -14.31 -25.72
N PRO A 65 4.43 -15.08 -25.53
CA PRO A 65 5.76 -14.53 -25.34
C PRO A 65 6.21 -13.60 -26.48
N ASP A 66 5.89 -13.92 -27.73
CA ASP A 66 6.30 -13.13 -28.89
C ASP A 66 5.51 -11.81 -28.97
N GLN A 67 4.21 -11.86 -28.66
CA GLN A 67 3.38 -10.65 -28.62
C GLN A 67 3.73 -9.75 -27.44
N ARG A 68 4.03 -10.34 -26.28
CA ARG A 68 4.52 -9.64 -25.09
C ARG A 68 5.84 -8.94 -25.36
N GLU A 69 6.80 -9.61 -25.97
CA GLU A 69 8.09 -9.00 -26.30
C GLU A 69 7.95 -7.83 -27.29
N ARG A 70 7.10 -7.98 -28.31
CA ARG A 70 6.79 -6.89 -29.26
C ARG A 70 6.13 -5.69 -28.56
N PHE A 71 5.22 -5.96 -27.64
CA PHE A 71 4.58 -4.93 -26.83
C PHE A 71 5.60 -4.20 -25.96
N ASP A 72 6.44 -4.95 -25.24
CA ASP A 72 7.50 -4.42 -24.36
C ASP A 72 8.50 -3.56 -25.15
N ARG A 73 8.89 -4.01 -26.34
CA ARG A 73 9.81 -3.27 -27.23
C ARG A 73 9.21 -1.94 -27.71
N THR A 74 7.91 -1.91 -27.97
CA THR A 74 7.20 -0.70 -28.42
C THR A 74 7.05 0.31 -27.27
N GLN A 75 6.82 -0.17 -26.03
CA GLN A 75 6.76 0.66 -24.83
C GLN A 75 8.13 1.20 -24.40
N ALA A 76 9.21 0.42 -24.59
CA ALA A 76 10.57 0.86 -24.28
C ALA A 76 11.02 2.04 -25.17
N SER A 77 10.60 2.10 -26.44
CA SER A 77 10.87 3.24 -27.33
C SER A 77 10.10 4.52 -27.01
N ALA A 78 9.10 4.46 -26.11
CA ALA A 78 8.27 5.59 -25.72
C ALA A 78 8.63 6.21 -24.35
N ARG A 79 9.65 5.68 -23.66
CA ARG A 79 10.02 6.10 -22.31
C ARG A 79 11.40 6.78 -22.31
N PRO A 80 11.55 8.04 -21.87
CA PRO A 80 12.87 8.59 -21.60
C PRO A 80 13.49 7.83 -20.40
N ALA A 81 14.76 7.45 -20.55
CA ALA A 81 15.50 6.65 -19.58
C ALA A 81 15.80 7.44 -18.30
N ASP A 82 15.47 6.87 -17.15
CA ASP A 82 15.90 7.37 -15.83
C ASP A 82 17.25 6.70 -15.48
N PRO A 83 18.35 7.46 -15.29
CA PRO A 83 19.64 6.89 -14.95
C PRO A 83 19.82 6.85 -13.42
N GLY A 84 20.01 5.65 -12.86
CA GLY A 84 20.83 5.52 -11.64
C GLY A 84 22.33 5.48 -11.98
N PRO A 85 23.26 5.40 -11.00
CA PRO A 85 23.17 5.68 -9.56
C PRO A 85 24.31 6.59 -9.02
N ARG A 86 24.29 6.87 -7.69
CA ARG A 86 25.36 7.44 -6.79
C ARG A 86 25.31 8.99 -6.65
N THR A 87 25.28 9.59 -5.45
CA THR A 87 26.39 9.73 -4.47
C THR A 87 25.90 10.09 -3.06
N GLU A 88 26.61 9.60 -2.04
CA GLU A 88 26.50 10.00 -0.62
C GLU A 88 26.79 11.50 -0.40
N ARG A 89 25.96 12.17 0.43
CA ARG A 89 26.24 13.25 1.43
C ARG A 89 24.91 13.90 1.84
N ALA A 90 24.65 14.35 3.07
CA ALA A 90 25.46 14.57 4.27
C ALA A 90 24.61 14.37 5.54
N LYS A 91 25.28 14.03 6.65
CA LYS A 91 24.74 14.07 8.02
C LYS A 91 24.44 15.52 8.42
N ALA A 92 23.23 15.78 8.91
CA ALA A 92 22.96 16.86 9.85
C ALA A 92 22.78 16.22 11.23
N ALA A 93 23.44 16.77 12.25
CA ALA A 93 23.40 16.29 13.62
C ALA A 93 22.11 16.76 14.30
N GLU A 94 21.38 15.82 14.91
CA GLU A 94 20.26 16.06 15.82
C GLU A 94 20.58 15.44 17.20
N PRO A 95 20.03 16.00 18.30
CA PRO A 95 20.44 15.69 19.68
C PRO A 95 20.23 14.20 20.01
N PRO A 96 20.88 13.65 21.06
CA PRO A 96 20.74 12.23 21.35
C PRO A 96 19.25 11.94 21.57
N PRO A 97 18.63 11.00 20.85
CA PRO A 97 17.21 10.81 21.01
C PRO A 97 16.98 10.19 22.39
N LEU A 98 16.04 10.79 23.13
CA LEU A 98 15.13 10.00 23.96
C LEU A 98 14.72 8.78 23.12
N ARG A 99 14.78 7.57 23.71
CA ARG A 99 14.51 6.26 23.08
C ARG A 99 13.65 6.40 21.82
N SER A 100 14.19 6.13 20.63
CA SER A 100 13.47 6.29 19.35
C SER A 100 12.17 5.49 19.31
N LEU A 101 11.20 5.87 18.46
CA LEU A 101 9.95 5.13 18.33
C LEU A 101 10.23 3.68 17.91
N ARG A 102 11.22 3.47 17.05
CA ARG A 102 11.70 2.13 16.70
C ARG A 102 12.13 1.32 17.91
N GLU A 103 12.93 1.88 18.82
CA GLU A 103 13.34 1.22 20.06
C GLU A 103 12.18 1.03 21.04
N ALA A 104 11.18 1.91 21.02
CA ALA A 104 9.96 1.79 21.82
C ALA A 104 9.08 0.61 21.39
N LEU A 105 9.10 0.29 20.10
CA LEU A 105 8.32 -0.78 19.49
C LEU A 105 9.11 -2.10 19.30
N GLU A 106 10.40 -2.09 19.62
CA GLU A 106 11.26 -3.27 19.53
C GLU A 106 10.80 -4.37 20.52
N GLY A 107 10.56 -5.58 20.02
CA GLY A 107 10.08 -6.72 20.81
C GLY A 107 8.57 -6.87 20.92
N LEU A 108 7.77 -6.01 20.25
CA LEU A 108 6.34 -6.26 20.09
C LEU A 108 6.11 -7.43 19.12
N GLU A 109 5.58 -8.52 19.65
CA GLU A 109 5.09 -9.64 18.86
C GLU A 109 3.62 -9.41 18.50
N PHE A 110 3.32 -9.42 17.20
CA PHE A 110 1.97 -9.44 16.67
C PHE A 110 1.55 -10.87 16.38
N SER A 111 0.24 -11.08 16.24
CA SER A 111 -0.31 -12.41 16.00
C SER A 111 0.30 -13.05 14.74
N ASN A 112 0.94 -14.22 14.88
CA ASN A 112 1.50 -15.05 13.79
C ASN A 112 0.42 -15.74 12.92
N GLU A 113 -0.72 -15.07 12.72
CA GLU A 113 -1.81 -15.51 11.87
C GLU A 113 -1.44 -15.29 10.38
N PRO A 114 -1.93 -16.10 9.44
CA PRO A 114 -1.61 -16.00 7.99
C PRO A 114 -2.05 -14.68 7.32
N PHE A 115 -2.60 -13.74 8.08
CA PHE A 115 -3.11 -12.45 7.62
C PHE A 115 -2.56 -11.27 8.43
N GLU A 116 -1.32 -11.34 8.92
CA GLU A 116 -0.67 -10.21 9.59
C GLU A 116 -0.79 -8.93 8.74
N ARG A 117 -1.36 -7.86 9.34
CA ARG A 117 -1.61 -6.57 8.69
C ARG A 117 -0.88 -5.42 9.35
N VAL A 118 -0.27 -5.65 10.51
CA VAL A 118 0.53 -4.66 11.24
C VAL A 118 1.97 -5.09 11.13
N PHE A 119 2.85 -4.21 10.67
CA PHE A 119 4.26 -4.49 10.46
C PHE A 119 5.10 -3.41 11.12
N VAL A 120 6.16 -3.82 11.82
CA VAL A 120 7.10 -2.91 12.48
C VAL A 120 8.50 -3.15 11.94
N ALA A 121 9.25 -2.07 11.69
CA ALA A 121 10.60 -2.14 11.20
C ALA A 121 11.53 -2.83 12.24
N PRO A 122 12.47 -3.69 11.80
CA PRO A 122 12.89 -3.93 10.41
C PRO A 122 12.02 -4.94 9.63
N HIS A 123 11.04 -5.57 10.26
CA HIS A 123 10.25 -6.68 9.72
C HIS A 123 9.05 -6.23 8.86
N ILE A 124 9.24 -5.21 8.01
CA ILE A 124 8.19 -4.76 7.08
C ILE A 124 8.42 -5.41 5.70
N PRO A 125 7.46 -6.17 5.16
CA PRO A 125 7.58 -6.72 3.82
C PRO A 125 7.81 -5.60 2.79
N ARG A 126 8.94 -5.66 2.08
CA ARG A 126 9.35 -4.62 1.12
C ARG A 126 8.26 -4.28 0.10
N LYS A 127 7.48 -5.28 -0.35
CA LYS A 127 6.37 -5.08 -1.29
C LYS A 127 5.24 -4.21 -0.71
N LYS A 128 4.89 -4.40 0.57
CA LYS A 128 3.88 -3.60 1.26
C LYS A 128 4.38 -2.19 1.54
N LEU A 129 5.63 -2.07 1.97
CA LEU A 129 6.28 -0.79 2.19
C LEU A 129 6.30 0.06 0.91
N LEU A 130 6.67 -0.52 -0.23
CA LEU A 130 6.64 0.18 -1.51
C LEU A 130 5.22 0.56 -1.93
N GLY A 131 4.22 -0.30 -1.72
CA GLY A 131 2.82 0.02 -2.02
C GLY A 131 2.27 1.19 -1.20
N ALA A 132 2.66 1.28 0.07
CA ALA A 132 2.32 2.41 0.93
C ALA A 132 3.03 3.70 0.50
N LEU A 133 4.34 3.61 0.21
CA LEU A 133 5.14 4.76 -0.24
C LEU A 133 4.64 5.36 -1.56
N ASP A 134 4.31 4.49 -2.52
CA ASP A 134 3.73 4.85 -3.82
C ASP A 134 2.35 5.52 -3.68
N SER A 135 1.55 5.09 -2.69
CA SER A 135 0.16 5.54 -2.56
C SER A 135 -0.04 6.77 -1.66
N TYR A 136 0.67 6.84 -0.53
CA TYR A 136 0.51 7.91 0.47
C TYR A 136 1.81 8.27 1.23
N GLY A 137 2.95 7.69 0.84
CA GLY A 137 4.26 8.03 1.38
C GLY A 137 5.05 8.99 0.50
N GLU A 138 4.39 9.94 -0.18
CA GLU A 138 5.09 10.94 -0.99
C GLU A 138 6.17 11.64 -0.12
N ARG A 139 7.40 11.71 -0.65
CA ARG A 139 8.60 12.27 0.00
C ARG A 139 9.14 11.49 1.21
N LEU A 140 8.61 10.31 1.50
CA LEU A 140 9.17 9.41 2.51
C LEU A 140 10.12 8.38 1.89
N ARG A 141 11.16 8.01 2.63
CA ARG A 141 12.03 6.89 2.27
C ARG A 141 11.62 5.65 3.06
N ALA A 142 11.87 4.48 2.49
CA ALA A 142 11.59 3.19 3.13
C ALA A 142 12.21 3.05 4.52
N GLN A 143 13.40 3.61 4.73
CA GLN A 143 14.10 3.60 6.01
C GLN A 143 13.44 4.48 7.09
N ASP A 144 12.66 5.49 6.69
CA ASP A 144 12.00 6.43 7.60
C ASP A 144 10.73 5.81 8.20
N VAL A 145 10.22 4.72 7.60
CA VAL A 145 9.01 4.02 8.03
C VAL A 145 9.33 3.09 9.19
N VAL A 146 8.69 3.34 10.31
CA VAL A 146 8.79 2.55 11.54
C VAL A 146 7.65 1.54 11.61
N VAL A 147 6.44 1.94 11.23
CA VAL A 147 5.25 1.09 11.28
C VAL A 147 4.46 1.19 9.97
N LEU A 148 3.93 0.06 9.53
CA LEU A 148 2.98 -0.03 8.43
C LEU A 148 1.78 -0.87 8.83
N ILE A 149 0.59 -0.31 8.64
CA ILE A 149 -0.69 -0.98 8.83
C ILE A 149 -1.38 -1.04 7.48
N ASP A 150 -1.66 -2.25 7.02
CA ASP A 150 -2.25 -2.53 5.72
C ASP A 150 -3.75 -2.81 5.86
N ASP A 151 -4.56 -1.84 5.46
CA ASP A 151 -6.02 -1.96 5.44
C ASP A 151 -6.56 -2.39 4.08
N THR A 152 -5.70 -2.72 3.12
CA THR A 152 -6.17 -3.16 1.81
C THR A 152 -6.71 -4.58 1.89
N VAL A 153 -7.86 -4.81 1.27
CA VAL A 153 -8.49 -6.15 1.22
C VAL A 153 -7.51 -7.21 0.68
N PHE A 154 -6.71 -6.87 -0.34
CA PHE A 154 -5.80 -7.80 -1.04
C PHE A 154 -4.32 -7.71 -0.62
N GLY A 155 -3.99 -6.94 0.43
CA GLY A 155 -2.65 -6.98 1.03
C GLY A 155 -1.58 -6.12 0.34
N GLY A 156 -2.00 -5.17 -0.49
CA GLY A 156 -1.13 -4.26 -1.24
C GLY A 156 -0.67 -3.02 -0.47
N ALA A 157 -1.18 -2.79 0.75
CA ALA A 157 -0.80 -1.68 1.63
C ALA A 157 -0.88 -0.27 1.03
N ARG A 158 -1.68 -0.10 -0.04
CA ARG A 158 -1.99 1.20 -0.66
C ARG A 158 -3.00 2.03 0.17
N GLU A 159 -3.63 1.41 1.15
CA GLU A 159 -4.58 1.98 2.10
C GLU A 159 -4.18 1.53 3.50
N GLY A 160 -4.46 2.35 4.50
CA GLY A 160 -4.12 2.07 5.90
C GLY A 160 -3.29 3.18 6.52
N VAL A 161 -2.33 2.81 7.37
CA VAL A 161 -1.57 3.75 8.21
C VAL A 161 -0.08 3.50 8.08
N LEU A 162 0.69 4.58 8.04
CA LEU A 162 2.15 4.56 8.04
C LEU A 162 2.64 5.48 9.15
N ILE A 163 3.58 5.00 9.96
CA ILE A 163 4.18 5.79 11.04
C ILE A 163 5.69 5.87 10.81
N THR A 164 6.22 7.08 10.96
CA THR A 164 7.65 7.39 10.96
C THR A 164 8.04 7.96 12.32
N GLU A 165 9.32 8.22 12.55
CA GLU A 165 9.79 8.88 13.78
C GLU A 165 9.15 10.27 14.00
N THR A 166 8.72 10.95 12.93
CA THR A 166 8.27 12.36 13.00
C THR A 166 6.80 12.57 12.66
N GLN A 167 6.17 11.67 11.92
CA GLN A 167 4.80 11.82 11.44
C GLN A 167 4.05 10.50 11.26
N ILE A 168 2.73 10.55 11.45
CA ILE A 168 1.77 9.50 11.14
C ILE A 168 0.98 9.93 9.91
N ARG A 169 0.81 9.01 8.98
CA ARG A 169 0.03 9.19 7.75
C ARG A 169 -1.05 8.14 7.66
N CYS A 170 -2.23 8.51 7.19
CA CYS A 170 -3.26 7.54 6.87
C CYS A 170 -3.87 7.83 5.51
N LYS A 171 -4.41 6.79 4.88
CA LYS A 171 -5.19 6.91 3.65
C LYS A 171 -6.32 5.90 3.68
N ALA A 172 -7.53 6.41 3.77
CA ALA A 172 -8.75 5.63 3.58
C ALA A 172 -9.05 5.46 2.09
N LYS A 173 -9.96 4.52 1.80
CA LYS A 173 -10.34 4.17 0.44
C LYS A 173 -10.95 5.39 -0.27
N PHE A 174 -10.39 5.76 -1.43
CA PHE A 174 -10.79 6.93 -2.23
C PHE A 174 -10.57 8.30 -1.57
N GLU A 175 -9.81 8.36 -0.47
CA GLU A 175 -9.47 9.60 0.20
C GLU A 175 -8.01 10.01 -0.07
N GLN A 176 -7.71 11.28 0.17
CA GLN A 176 -6.35 11.79 0.13
C GLN A 176 -5.59 11.38 1.40
N ALA A 177 -4.27 11.37 1.33
CA ALA A 177 -3.44 11.07 2.48
C ALA A 177 -3.58 12.18 3.55
N GLU A 178 -3.97 11.82 4.76
CA GLU A 178 -3.94 12.71 5.91
C GLU A 178 -2.63 12.53 6.67
N ILE A 179 -2.02 13.64 7.12
CA ILE A 179 -0.71 13.66 7.78
C ILE A 179 -0.82 14.41 9.10
N ARG A 180 -0.21 13.85 10.16
CA ARG A 180 -0.05 14.50 11.48
C ARG A 180 1.40 14.33 11.97
N LEU A 181 1.96 15.37 12.58
CA LEU A 181 3.30 15.33 13.15
C LEU A 181 3.26 14.73 14.55
N LEU A 182 4.04 13.67 14.83
CA LEU A 182 4.07 12.98 16.12
C LEU A 182 4.46 13.92 17.27
N GLY A 183 5.40 14.84 17.04
CA GLY A 183 5.81 15.81 18.05
C GLY A 183 4.73 16.80 18.48
N CYS A 184 3.57 16.83 17.80
CA CYS A 184 2.42 17.64 18.20
C CYS A 184 1.31 16.80 18.87
N LEU A 185 1.50 15.49 18.99
CA LEU A 185 0.49 14.55 19.49
C LEU A 185 0.76 14.19 20.95
N THR A 186 -0.21 14.45 21.82
CA THR A 186 -0.16 14.04 23.23
C THR A 186 -0.68 12.61 23.43
N GLU A 187 -1.62 12.18 22.60
CA GLU A 187 -2.29 10.89 22.73
C GLU A 187 -2.75 10.35 21.38
N ILE A 188 -2.58 9.04 21.17
CA ILE A 188 -3.16 8.27 20.06
C ILE A 188 -3.75 6.99 20.64
N THR A 189 -5.03 6.72 20.39
CA THR A 189 -5.74 5.56 20.92
C THR A 189 -6.38 4.72 19.82
N ALA A 190 -6.44 3.41 20.06
CA ALA A 190 -7.17 2.47 19.21
C ALA A 190 -8.34 1.86 19.97
N HIS A 191 -9.56 2.16 19.54
CA HIS A 191 -10.79 1.57 20.07
C HIS A 191 -11.31 0.54 19.08
N GLY A 192 -10.77 -0.68 19.17
CA GLY A 192 -11.05 -1.73 18.19
C GLY A 192 -10.42 -1.40 16.84
N ALA A 193 -11.27 -1.18 15.83
CA ALA A 193 -10.90 -0.79 14.47
C ALA A 193 -10.67 0.72 14.28
N HIS A 194 -11.10 1.54 15.24
CA HIS A 194 -11.12 2.99 15.11
C HIS A 194 -9.91 3.62 15.80
N ILE A 195 -9.09 4.32 15.04
CA ILE A 195 -7.94 5.06 15.53
C ILE A 195 -8.37 6.51 15.78
N ARG A 196 -8.04 7.02 16.95
CA ARG A 196 -8.31 8.40 17.36
C ARG A 196 -7.01 9.09 17.77
N ILE A 197 -6.89 10.36 17.46
CA ILE A 197 -5.76 11.21 17.84
C ILE A 197 -6.32 12.35 18.69
N GLN A 198 -5.79 12.54 19.90
CA GLN A 198 -6.28 13.57 20.84
C GLN A 198 -7.81 13.52 21.08
N GLY A 199 -8.37 12.31 21.07
CA GLY A 199 -9.82 12.12 21.22
C GLY A 199 -10.64 12.35 19.95
N GLU A 200 -10.07 12.79 18.84
CA GLU A 200 -10.77 12.98 17.54
C GLU A 200 -10.63 11.76 16.61
N PRO A 201 -11.64 11.42 15.78
CA PRO A 201 -11.53 10.33 14.82
C PRO A 201 -10.43 10.60 13.78
N PHE A 202 -9.54 9.64 13.54
CA PHE A 202 -8.45 9.76 12.57
C PHE A 202 -8.61 8.80 11.37
N ILE A 203 -8.80 7.50 11.62
CA ILE A 203 -9.10 6.52 10.56
C ILE A 203 -9.84 5.32 11.16
N SER A 204 -10.68 4.67 10.35
CA SER A 204 -11.31 3.39 10.68
C SER A 204 -10.74 2.30 9.78
N LEU A 205 -10.16 1.28 10.38
CA LEU A 205 -9.49 0.17 9.68
C LEU A 205 -10.37 -1.08 9.74
N SER A 206 -10.63 -1.69 8.60
CA SER A 206 -11.57 -2.82 8.50
C SER A 206 -10.90 -4.19 8.48
N ILE A 207 -9.62 -4.25 8.08
CA ILE A 207 -8.90 -5.50 7.83
C ILE A 207 -7.94 -5.91 8.96
N PRO A 208 -7.16 -5.02 9.59
CA PRO A 208 -6.22 -5.38 10.65
C PRO A 208 -6.91 -5.91 11.90
N ASN A 209 -6.21 -6.80 12.62
CA ASN A 209 -6.70 -7.33 13.89
C ASN A 209 -6.80 -6.20 14.95
N PRO A 210 -7.99 -5.97 15.54
CA PRO A 210 -8.19 -4.95 16.57
C PRO A 210 -7.25 -5.06 17.78
N ASP A 211 -6.84 -6.27 18.17
CA ASP A 211 -5.96 -6.47 19.32
C ASP A 211 -4.51 -6.07 19.01
N ASP A 212 -4.05 -6.32 17.79
CA ASP A 212 -2.73 -5.89 17.32
C ASP A 212 -2.68 -4.35 17.22
N LEU A 213 -3.75 -3.73 16.73
CA LEU A 213 -3.90 -2.27 16.72
C LEU A 213 -3.83 -1.69 18.14
N ARG A 214 -4.57 -2.26 19.09
CA ARG A 214 -4.54 -1.83 20.50
C ARG A 214 -3.13 -1.92 21.09
N ARG A 215 -2.42 -3.03 20.87
CA ARG A 215 -1.05 -3.22 21.36
C ARG A 215 -0.10 -2.20 20.77
N LEU A 216 -0.14 -2.01 19.45
CA LEU A 216 0.68 -1.04 18.74
C LEU A 216 0.43 0.38 19.25
N PHE A 217 -0.82 0.85 19.18
CA PHE A 217 -1.13 2.24 19.53
C PHE A 217 -0.96 2.53 21.02
N ARG A 218 -1.09 1.52 21.90
CA ARG A 218 -0.70 1.65 23.31
C ARG A 218 0.80 1.95 23.46
N ALA A 219 1.66 1.23 22.73
CA ALA A 219 3.10 1.46 22.77
C ALA A 219 3.48 2.81 22.15
N VAL A 220 2.86 3.19 21.03
CA VAL A 220 3.03 4.53 20.42
C VAL A 220 2.59 5.63 21.38
N SER A 221 1.45 5.48 22.07
CA SER A 221 0.98 6.47 23.03
C SER A 221 1.90 6.60 24.24
N HIS A 222 2.48 5.49 24.72
CA HIS A 222 3.47 5.52 25.80
C HIS A 222 4.73 6.28 25.38
N TYR A 223 5.23 6.00 24.18
CA TYR A 223 6.37 6.74 23.60
C TYR A 223 6.07 8.25 23.54
N LEU A 224 4.90 8.65 23.05
CA LEU A 224 4.52 10.07 22.98
C LEU A 224 4.50 10.75 24.35
N GLN A 225 4.11 10.04 25.42
CA GLN A 225 4.14 10.53 26.80
C GLN A 225 5.54 10.59 27.41
N GLU A 226 6.50 9.79 26.92
CA GLU A 226 7.90 9.84 27.35
C GLU A 226 8.68 10.97 26.65
N THR A 227 8.23 11.39 25.46
CA THR A 227 8.93 12.38 24.63
C THR A 227 8.36 13.81 24.65
N ASN A 228 7.11 14.00 25.11
CA ASN A 228 6.46 15.30 25.28
C ASN A 228 6.30 15.67 26.76
#